data_AF-A0A961NWP8-F1
#
_entry.id   AF-A0A961NWP8-F1
#
_cell.length_a   1.000
_cell.length_b   1.000
_cell.length_c   1.000
_cell.angle_alpha   90.00
_cell.angle_beta   90.00
_cell.angle_gamma   90.00
#
_symmetry.space_group_name_H-M   'P 1'
#
loop_
_entity.id
_entity.type
_entity.pdbx_description
1 polymer ?
#
loop_
_entity_poly.entity_id
_entity_poly.type
_entity_poly.pdbx_seq_one_letter_code
_entity_poly.pdbx_strand_id
1 'polypeptide(L)'
;AFWILGGIFFFSELLTVAVGMMAVADDEHRFLMKWVPTLHVYWPLASVAALKGIAEIVTKPFYWDKTSHGHLHRDHDIWGPSRPFQRWRNRA
;
A
#
# COMPACT_ATOMS: atom_id res chain seq x y z
N ALA A 1 -3.22 -37.70 5.45
CA ALA A 1 -2.55 -36.81 4.50
C ALA A 1 -3.42 -35.61 4.13
N PHE A 2 -4.42 -35.74 3.24
CA PHE A 2 -5.23 -34.63 2.70
C PHE A 2 -5.75 -33.64 3.76
N TRP A 3 -6.46 -34.12 4.79
CA TRP A 3 -7.01 -33.27 5.86
C TRP A 3 -5.94 -32.53 6.70
N ILE A 4 -4.75 -33.11 6.84
CA ILE A 4 -3.64 -32.47 7.57
C ILE A 4 -3.08 -31.31 6.74
N LEU A 5 -2.87 -31.54 5.44
CA LEU A 5 -2.44 -30.49 4.51
C LEU A 5 -3.49 -29.37 4.43
N GLY A 6 -4.77 -29.70 4.23
CA GLY A 6 -5.86 -28.73 4.19
C GLY A 6 -5.97 -27.91 5.49
N GLY A 7 -5.80 -28.56 6.65
CA GLY A 7 -5.74 -27.88 7.94
C GLY A 7 -4.57 -26.89 8.02
N ILE A 8 -3.35 -27.31 7.65
CA ILE A 8 -2.16 -26.45 7.65
C ILE A 8 -2.36 -25.22 6.74
N PHE A 9 -2.86 -25.41 5.51
CA PHE A 9 -3.15 -24.30 4.60
C PHE A 9 -4.21 -23.34 5.18
N PHE A 10 -5.30 -23.86 5.75
CA PHE A 10 -6.34 -23.04 6.38
C PHE A 10 -5.81 -22.23 7.57
N PHE A 11 -5.03 -22.84 8.46
CA PHE A 11 -4.41 -22.11 9.58
C PHE A 11 -3.36 -21.09 9.11
N SER A 12 -2.59 -21.39 8.07
CA SER A 12 -1.64 -20.45 7.47
C SER A 12 -2.33 -19.21 6.89
N GLU A 13 -3.48 -19.39 6.23
CA GLU A 13 -4.29 -18.28 5.72
C GLU A 13 -4.88 -17.45 6.85
N LEU A 14 -5.43 -18.10 7.89
CA LEU A 14 -5.97 -17.42 9.06
C LEU A 14 -4.91 -16.57 9.79
N LEU A 15 -3.68 -17.09 9.90
CA LEU A 15 -2.54 -16.33 10.45
C LEU A 15 -2.18 -15.13 9.57
N THR A 16 -2.15 -15.31 8.25
CA THR A 16 -1.88 -14.24 7.27
C THR A 16 -2.91 -13.11 7.39
N VAL A 17 -4.20 -13.44 7.44
CA VAL A 17 -5.29 -12.47 7.69
C VAL A 17 -5.12 -11.80 9.05
N ALA A 18 -4.85 -12.56 10.11
CA ALA A 18 -4.72 -12.01 11.46
C ALA A 18 -3.56 -11.02 11.58
N VAL A 19 -2.40 -11.30 10.96
CA VAL A 19 -1.28 -10.36 10.90
C VAL A 19 -1.64 -9.09 10.14
N GLY A 20 -2.35 -9.22 8.99
CA GLY A 20 -2.87 -8.06 8.25
C GLY A 20 -3.84 -7.20 9.08
N MET A 21 -4.71 -7.83 9.86
CA MET A 21 -5.65 -7.15 10.77
C MET A 21 -4.94 -6.46 11.94
N MET A 22 -3.91 -7.10 12.52
CA MET A 22 -3.08 -6.49 13.57
C MET A 22 -2.31 -5.27 13.06
N ALA A 23 -1.81 -5.31 11.82
CA ALA A 23 -1.08 -4.20 11.21
C ALA A 23 -1.94 -2.91 11.02
N VAL A 24 -3.27 -3.05 10.94
CA VAL A 24 -4.22 -1.92 10.82
C VAL A 24 -5.12 -1.75 12.06
N ALA A 25 -4.70 -2.30 13.21
CA ALA A 25 -5.50 -2.30 14.43
C ALA A 25 -5.57 -0.94 15.15
N ASP A 26 -4.66 -0.03 14.80
CA ASP A 26 -4.55 1.32 15.35
C ASP A 26 -5.79 2.20 15.06
N ASP A 27 -6.07 3.18 15.92
CA ASP A 27 -7.30 3.99 15.88
C ASP A 27 -7.47 4.77 14.57
N GLU A 28 -6.37 5.29 14.01
CA GLU A 28 -6.38 6.03 12.74
C GLU A 28 -6.61 5.11 11.53
N HIS A 29 -6.23 3.82 11.66
CA HIS A 29 -6.15 2.86 10.55
C HIS A 29 -7.25 1.80 10.57
N ARG A 30 -8.02 1.67 11.66
CA ARG A 30 -9.06 0.65 11.87
C ARG A 30 -10.11 0.54 10.74
N PHE A 31 -10.37 1.60 9.98
CA PHE A 31 -11.27 1.52 8.82
C PHE A 31 -10.75 0.58 7.71
N LEU A 32 -9.42 0.36 7.65
CA LEU A 32 -8.75 -0.53 6.70
C LEU A 32 -8.93 -2.02 7.03
N MET A 33 -9.35 -2.39 8.25
CA MET A 33 -9.64 -3.78 8.63
C MET A 33 -10.57 -4.48 7.63
N LYS A 34 -11.61 -3.77 7.16
CA LYS A 34 -12.59 -4.30 6.18
C LYS A 34 -11.97 -4.61 4.82
N TRP A 35 -10.82 -4.00 4.52
CA TRP A 35 -10.08 -4.15 3.26
C TRP A 35 -8.94 -5.17 3.36
N VAL A 36 -8.54 -5.62 4.55
CA VAL A 36 -7.52 -6.67 4.71
C VAL A 36 -7.81 -7.94 3.89
N PRO A 37 -9.07 -8.45 3.79
CA PRO A 37 -9.36 -9.59 2.93
C PRO A 37 -9.03 -9.38 1.44
N THR A 38 -9.02 -8.14 0.93
CA THR A 38 -8.67 -7.87 -0.47
C THR A 38 -7.18 -8.05 -0.76
N LEU A 39 -6.33 -8.18 0.27
CA LEU A 39 -4.90 -8.44 0.10
C LEU A 39 -4.61 -9.77 -0.60
N HIS A 40 -5.48 -10.78 -0.48
CA HIS A 40 -5.37 -12.06 -1.20
C HIS A 40 -5.51 -11.89 -2.73
N VAL A 41 -6.17 -10.82 -3.18
CA VAL A 41 -6.23 -10.44 -4.61
C VAL A 41 -5.04 -9.54 -4.97
N TYR A 42 -4.56 -8.70 -4.04
CA TYR A 42 -3.42 -7.80 -4.24
C TYR A 42 -2.07 -8.54 -4.35
N TRP A 43 -1.79 -9.52 -3.49
CA TRP A 43 -0.49 -10.21 -3.47
C TRP A 43 -0.15 -10.95 -4.79
N PRO A 44 -1.08 -11.68 -5.45
CA PRO A 44 -0.83 -12.24 -6.77
C PRO A 44 -0.47 -11.19 -7.85
N LEU A 45 -0.98 -9.96 -7.74
CA LEU A 45 -0.62 -8.88 -8.67
C LEU A 45 0.86 -8.49 -8.52
N ALA A 46 1.47 -8.64 -7.34
CA ALA A 46 2.91 -8.45 -7.17
C ALA A 46 3.73 -9.49 -7.95
N SER A 47 3.27 -10.75 -8.02
CA SER A 47 3.88 -11.78 -8.87
C SER A 47 3.75 -11.45 -10.36
N VAL A 48 2.58 -10.96 -10.80
CA VAL A 48 2.38 -10.50 -12.19
C VAL A 48 3.28 -9.30 -12.52
N ALA A 49 3.41 -8.35 -11.59
CA ALA A 49 4.32 -7.20 -11.74
C ALA A 49 5.79 -7.64 -11.80
N ALA A 50 6.20 -8.64 -11.02
CA ALA A 50 7.55 -9.20 -11.09
C ALA A 50 7.84 -9.88 -12.43
N LEU A 51 6.90 -10.67 -12.97
CA LEU A 51 7.01 -11.28 -14.30
C LEU A 51 7.13 -10.21 -15.40
N LYS A 52 6.33 -9.14 -15.32
CA LYS A 52 6.43 -7.97 -16.21
C LYS A 52 7.81 -7.31 -16.10
N GLY A 53 8.31 -7.07 -14.90
CA GLY A 53 9.63 -6.47 -14.68
C GLY A 53 10.77 -7.30 -15.28
N ILE A 54 10.71 -8.64 -15.16
CA ILE A 54 11.66 -9.55 -15.81
C ILE A 54 11.58 -9.41 -17.35
N ALA A 55 10.37 -9.37 -17.92
CA ALA A 55 10.19 -9.17 -19.35
C ALA A 55 10.70 -7.80 -19.85
N GLU A 56 10.53 -6.74 -19.05
CA GLU A 56 11.05 -5.40 -19.35
C GLU A 56 12.59 -5.36 -19.31
N ILE A 57 13.23 -6.01 -18.34
CA ILE A 57 14.70 -6.12 -18.28
C ILE A 57 15.28 -6.76 -19.56
N VAL A 58 14.63 -7.80 -20.08
CA VAL A 58 15.08 -8.49 -21.31
C VAL A 58 14.78 -7.70 -22.58
N THR A 59 13.60 -7.08 -22.68
CA THR A 59 13.13 -6.43 -23.93
C THR A 59 13.50 -4.95 -24.04
N LYS A 60 13.68 -4.27 -22.91
CA LYS A 60 13.91 -2.82 -22.80
C LYS A 60 14.76 -2.49 -21.55
N PRO A 61 16.05 -2.84 -21.51
CA PRO A 61 16.88 -2.81 -20.28
C PRO A 61 17.03 -1.44 -19.60
N PHE A 62 16.73 -0.34 -20.28
CA PHE A 62 16.74 1.03 -19.73
C PHE A 62 15.33 1.63 -19.53
N TYR A 63 14.28 0.83 -19.74
CA TYR A 63 12.89 1.20 -19.47
C TYR A 63 12.46 0.69 -18.10
N TRP A 64 11.61 1.45 -17.43
CA TRP A 64 10.95 1.03 -16.21
C TRP A 64 9.56 1.65 -16.18
N ASP A 65 8.52 0.82 -16.16
CA ASP A 65 7.14 1.30 -16.21
C ASP A 65 6.71 1.97 -14.90
N LYS A 66 6.83 3.30 -14.85
CA LYS A 66 6.37 4.12 -13.73
C LYS A 66 4.90 4.47 -13.91
N THR A 67 4.10 4.27 -12.88
CA THR A 67 2.74 4.82 -12.83
C THR A 67 2.79 6.35 -12.93
N SER A 68 1.92 6.93 -13.75
CA SER A 68 1.73 8.38 -13.78
C SER A 68 1.15 8.83 -12.43
N HIS A 69 1.97 9.49 -11.62
CA HIS A 69 1.52 10.02 -10.33
C HIS A 69 0.56 11.18 -10.59
N GLY A 70 -0.50 11.29 -9.78
CA GLY A 70 -1.51 12.33 -9.94
C GLY A 70 -0.93 13.74 -9.85
N HIS A 71 -1.61 14.69 -10.48
CA HIS A 71 -1.24 16.11 -10.64
C HIS A 71 -1.21 16.93 -9.32
N LEU A 72 -0.57 16.41 -8.27
CA LEU A 72 -0.37 17.05 -6.96
C LEU A 72 0.78 18.07 -6.98
N HIS A 73 0.82 18.88 -8.03
CA HIS A 73 1.59 20.11 -8.06
C HIS A 73 0.64 21.24 -8.44
N ARG A 74 -0.04 21.78 -7.43
CA ARG A 74 -0.67 23.09 -7.52
C ARG A 74 0.37 24.11 -7.09
N ASP A 75 1.15 24.50 -8.08
CA ASP A 75 2.37 25.32 -8.04
C ASP A 75 2.27 26.63 -7.23
N HIS A 76 1.08 27.18 -7.00
CA HIS A 76 0.93 28.37 -6.15
C HIS A 76 1.19 28.13 -4.65
N ASP A 77 1.16 26.88 -4.16
CA ASP A 77 1.37 26.58 -2.73
C ASP A 77 2.84 26.63 -2.31
N ILE A 78 3.78 26.51 -3.26
CA ILE A 78 5.22 26.41 -2.98
C ILE A 78 5.88 27.79 -2.86
N TRP A 79 5.33 28.80 -3.53
CA TRP A 79 5.79 30.20 -3.47
C TRP A 79 4.77 31.16 -2.83
N GLY A 80 3.69 30.63 -2.27
CA GLY A 80 2.82 31.41 -1.38
C GLY A 80 3.58 31.80 -0.10
N PRO A 81 3.33 32.99 0.48
CA PRO A 81 3.96 33.37 1.75
C PRO A 81 3.53 32.37 2.83
N SER A 82 4.47 31.53 3.26
CA SER A 82 4.27 30.67 4.41
C SER A 82 3.83 31.54 5.58
N ARG A 83 2.83 31.08 6.35
CA ARG A 83 2.34 31.78 7.55
C ARG A 83 2.70 31.02 8.83
N PRO A 84 3.99 30.91 9.24
CA PRO A 84 4.34 30.25 10.50
C PRO A 84 3.75 30.98 11.72
N PHE A 85 3.55 32.30 11.60
CA PHE A 85 3.38 33.18 12.76
C PHE A 85 1.92 33.47 13.15
N GLN A 86 0.94 33.24 12.27
CA GLN A 86 -0.45 33.66 12.54
C GLN A 86 -1.12 32.85 13.66
N ARG A 87 -0.68 31.61 13.92
CA ARG A 87 -1.25 30.75 14.98
C ARG A 87 -0.86 31.19 16.41
N TRP A 88 0.17 32.02 16.57
CA TRP A 88 0.60 32.52 17.89
C TRP A 88 -0.06 33.84 18.30
N ARG A 89 -0.56 34.64 17.35
CA ARG A 89 -1.13 35.97 17.63
C ARG A 89 -2.54 35.94 18.23
N ASN A 90 -3.25 34.81 18.11
CA ASN A 90 -4.64 34.66 18.58
C ASN A 90 -4.72 33.95 19.96
N ARG A 91 -3.69 34.09 20.80
CA ARG A 91 -3.59 33.52 22.16
C ARG A 91 -3.03 34.53 23.17
N ALA A 92 -3.43 35.78 23.01
CA ALA A 92 -3.24 36.90 23.93
C ALA A 92 -4.59 37.63 24.05
#